data_AF-A0A7C6L4H7-F1
#
_entry.id   AF-A0A7C6L4H7-F1
#
_cell.length_a   1.000
_cell.length_b   1.000
_cell.length_c   1.000
_cell.angle_alpha   90.00
_cell.angle_beta   90.00
_cell.angle_gamma   90.00
#
_symmetry.space_group_name_H-M   'P 1'
#
loop_
_entity.id
_entity.type
_entity.pdbx_description
1 polymer ?
#
loop_
_entity_poly.entity_id
_entity_poly.type
_entity_poly.pdbx_seq_one_letter_code
_entity_poly.pdbx_strand_id
1 'polypeptide(L)'
;MWNQKQFEEIYARYQSSGLQVKDFCRNECIATSKFFYWQRKLRKQQVQEGESPGFVPIIFTPHEPQYQGNIHPRQPAVTRTPPTGDAYEIIYPGGVVLRVPPGTDLVQLRSLILLTGQGHV
;
A
#
# COMPACT_ATOMS: atom_id res chain seq x y z
N MET A 1 -26.84 -24.77 3.22
CA MET A 1 -25.49 -24.26 2.87
C MET A 1 -25.67 -22.84 2.35
N TRP A 2 -24.86 -21.86 2.76
CA TRP A 2 -24.98 -20.50 2.20
C TRP A 2 -24.30 -20.44 0.84
N ASN A 3 -24.84 -19.64 -0.08
CA ASN A 3 -24.11 -19.20 -1.27
C ASN A 3 -23.52 -17.80 -1.03
N GLN A 4 -22.70 -17.32 -1.96
CA GLN A 4 -21.99 -16.05 -1.80
C GLN A 4 -22.95 -14.86 -1.69
N LYS A 5 -23.96 -14.76 -2.56
CA LYS A 5 -24.97 -13.69 -2.54
C LYS A 5 -25.73 -13.63 -1.21
N GLN A 6 -26.11 -14.79 -0.67
CA GLN A 6 -26.77 -14.88 0.64
C GLN A 6 -25.89 -14.34 1.76
N PHE A 7 -24.58 -14.59 1.71
CA PHE A 7 -23.67 -14.04 2.71
C PHE A 7 -23.44 -12.54 2.51
N GLU A 8 -23.40 -12.03 1.28
CA GLU A 8 -23.29 -10.59 0.99
C GLU A 8 -24.48 -9.81 1.59
N GLU A 9 -25.71 -10.34 1.47
CA GLU A 9 -26.89 -9.72 2.10
C GLU A 9 -26.78 -9.69 3.63
N ILE A 10 -26.34 -10.79 4.24
CA ILE A 10 -26.11 -10.87 5.69
C ILE A 10 -25.01 -9.89 6.11
N TYR A 11 -23.94 -9.79 5.33
CA TYR A 11 -22.81 -8.91 5.61
C TYR A 11 -23.21 -7.43 5.47
N ALA A 12 -24.06 -7.09 4.51
CA ALA A 12 -24.63 -5.74 4.38
C ALA A 12 -25.49 -5.38 5.60
N ARG A 13 -26.32 -6.31 6.11
CA ARG A 13 -27.07 -6.13 7.36
C ARG A 13 -26.14 -5.97 8.57
N TYR A 14 -25.05 -6.71 8.62
CA TYR A 14 -24.02 -6.53 9.66
C TYR A 14 -23.42 -5.12 9.60
N GLN A 15 -23.01 -4.66 8.42
CA GLN A 15 -22.41 -3.34 8.22
C GLN A 15 -23.37 -2.20 8.60
N SER A 16 -24.67 -2.34 8.31
CA SER A 16 -25.67 -1.33 8.70
C SER A 16 -26.04 -1.38 10.18
N SER A 17 -25.87 -2.53 10.85
CA SER A 17 -26.23 -2.69 12.26
C SER A 17 -25.33 -1.93 13.24
N GLY A 18 -24.06 -1.69 12.88
CA GLY A 18 -23.07 -1.11 13.80
C GLY A 18 -22.74 -1.96 15.03
N LEU A 19 -23.26 -3.19 15.11
CA LEU A 19 -23.01 -4.12 16.21
C LEU A 19 -21.64 -4.78 16.07
N GLN A 20 -21.08 -5.27 17.18
CA GLN A 20 -19.94 -6.17 17.10
C GLN A 20 -20.37 -7.50 16.46
N VAL A 21 -19.45 -8.17 15.75
CA VAL A 21 -19.70 -9.47 15.08
C VAL A 21 -20.35 -10.49 16.01
N LYS A 22 -19.91 -10.56 17.28
CA LYS A 22 -20.46 -11.51 18.27
C LYS A 22 -21.93 -11.23 18.58
N ASP A 23 -22.29 -9.97 18.78
CA ASP A 23 -23.67 -9.58 19.10
C ASP A 23 -24.58 -9.72 17.87
N PHE A 24 -24.10 -9.35 16.68
CA PHE A 24 -24.81 -9.58 15.43
C PHE A 24 -25.06 -11.08 15.18
N CYS A 25 -24.02 -11.91 15.33
CA CYS A 25 -24.15 -13.35 15.17
C CYS A 25 -25.12 -13.96 16.19
N ARG A 26 -25.12 -13.46 17.44
CA ARG A 26 -26.07 -13.89 18.46
C ARG A 26 -27.51 -13.52 18.07
N ASN A 27 -27.74 -12.30 17.60
CA ASN A 27 -29.07 -11.80 17.23
C ASN A 27 -29.64 -12.53 16.00
N GLU A 28 -28.81 -12.83 15.01
CA GLU A 28 -29.22 -13.49 13.76
C GLU A 28 -29.16 -15.03 13.87
N CYS A 29 -28.85 -15.59 15.05
CA CYS A 29 -28.66 -17.03 15.26
C CYS A 29 -27.62 -17.66 14.30
N ILE A 30 -26.56 -16.92 14.02
CA ILE A 30 -25.46 -17.34 13.15
C ILE A 30 -24.30 -17.83 14.01
N ALA A 31 -23.76 -19.02 13.69
CA ALA A 31 -22.50 -19.45 14.28
C ALA A 31 -21.37 -18.50 13.87
N THR A 32 -20.65 -17.93 14.85
CA THR A 32 -19.54 -16.99 14.62
C THR A 32 -18.46 -17.57 13.70
N SER A 33 -18.16 -18.86 13.85
CA SER A 33 -17.22 -19.58 12.98
C SER A 33 -17.64 -19.55 11.51
N LYS A 34 -18.94 -19.73 11.23
CA LYS A 34 -19.51 -19.67 9.89
C LYS A 34 -19.42 -18.25 9.31
N PHE A 35 -19.69 -17.24 10.12
CA PHE A 35 -19.53 -15.84 9.71
C PHE A 35 -18.09 -15.54 9.31
N PHE A 36 -17.11 -15.85 10.17
CA PHE A 36 -15.69 -15.61 9.87
C PHE A 36 -15.19 -16.41 8.68
N TYR A 37 -15.66 -17.65 8.49
CA TYR A 37 -15.36 -18.44 7.31
C TYR A 37 -15.74 -17.70 6.02
N TRP A 38 -16.98 -17.21 5.95
CA TRP A 38 -17.48 -16.52 4.76
C TRP A 38 -16.85 -15.14 4.57
N GLN A 39 -16.60 -14.40 5.66
CA GLN A 39 -15.88 -13.14 5.60
C GLN A 39 -14.47 -13.33 5.02
N ARG A 40 -13.75 -14.36 5.47
CA ARG A 40 -12.43 -14.69 4.91
C ARG A 40 -12.52 -15.10 3.44
N LYS A 41 -13.58 -15.81 3.05
CA LYS A 41 -13.83 -16.24 1.68
C LYS A 41 -14.06 -15.05 0.73
N LEU A 42 -14.88 -14.07 1.13
CA LEU A 42 -15.09 -12.83 0.36
C LEU A 42 -13.78 -12.06 0.17
N ARG A 43 -12.99 -11.86 1.23
CA ARG A 43 -11.70 -11.16 1.11
C ARG A 43 -10.75 -11.84 0.13
N LYS A 44 -10.70 -13.18 0.13
CA LYS A 44 -9.85 -13.94 -0.80
C LYS A 44 -10.27 -13.73 -2.26
N GLN A 45 -11.58 -13.66 -2.53
CA GLN A 45 -12.06 -13.38 -3.89
C GLN A 45 -11.75 -11.95 -4.32
N GLN A 46 -11.94 -10.95 -3.45
CA GLN A 46 -11.57 -9.57 -3.76
C GLN A 46 -10.07 -9.42 -4.08
N VAL A 47 -9.20 -10.11 -3.34
CA VAL A 47 -7.75 -10.12 -3.61
C VAL A 47 -7.44 -10.79 -4.97
N GLN A 48 -8.18 -11.84 -5.35
CA GLN A 48 -7.98 -12.52 -6.64
C GLN A 48 -8.50 -11.73 -7.85
N GLU A 49 -9.56 -10.95 -7.67
CA GLU A 49 -10.21 -10.19 -8.75
C GLU A 49 -9.60 -8.80 -8.97
N GLY A 50 -8.91 -8.24 -7.97
CA GLY A 50 -8.45 -6.83 -8.00
C GLY A 50 -6.95 -6.58 -7.90
N GLU A 51 -6.14 -7.50 -7.36
CA GLU A 51 -4.76 -7.14 -6.97
C GLU A 51 -3.76 -8.29 -7.22
N SER A 52 -2.78 -8.04 -8.09
CA SER A 52 -1.45 -8.64 -7.88
C SER A 52 -0.98 -8.28 -6.46
N PRO A 53 -0.18 -9.10 -5.77
CA PRO A 53 0.28 -8.81 -4.40
C PRO A 53 1.14 -7.53 -4.40
N GLY A 54 0.46 -6.38 -4.38
CA GLY A 54 1.01 -5.07 -4.64
C GLY A 54 1.20 -4.31 -3.35
N PHE A 55 2.29 -3.56 -3.29
CA PHE A 55 2.69 -2.74 -2.18
C PHE A 55 1.55 -1.81 -1.72
N VAL A 56 1.22 -1.85 -0.43
CA VAL A 56 0.30 -0.88 0.19
C VAL A 56 1.05 0.44 0.36
N PRO A 57 0.60 1.55 -0.25
CA PRO A 57 1.26 2.84 -0.12
C PRO A 57 1.11 3.37 1.31
N ILE A 58 2.24 3.59 2.00
CA ILE A 58 2.28 4.27 3.29
C ILE A 58 2.23 5.77 3.02
N ILE A 59 1.13 6.42 3.41
CA ILE A 59 0.99 7.87 3.35
C ILE A 59 1.58 8.45 4.63
N PHE A 60 2.75 9.10 4.52
CA PHE A 60 3.30 9.89 5.60
C PHE A 60 2.51 11.21 5.67
N THR A 61 1.69 11.37 6.70
CA THR A 61 1.16 12.69 7.06
C THR A 61 2.30 13.50 7.67
N PRO A 62 2.71 14.64 7.09
CA PRO A 62 3.67 15.51 7.73
C PRO A 62 3.02 16.06 8.99
N HIS A 63 3.49 15.64 10.17
CA HIS A 63 3.22 16.36 11.40
C HIS A 63 4.10 17.60 11.36
N GLU A 64 3.50 18.78 11.19
CA GLU A 64 4.23 20.05 11.30
C GLU A 64 4.82 20.15 12.71
N PRO A 65 6.15 20.19 12.87
CA PRO A 65 6.72 20.47 14.15
C PRO A 65 6.51 21.97 14.43
N GLN A 66 5.80 22.27 15.51
CA GLN A 66 5.66 23.64 16.02
C GLN A 66 7.03 24.12 16.53
N TYR A 67 7.87 24.63 15.63
CA TYR A 67 9.09 25.34 15.99
C TYR A 67 8.78 26.83 16.14
N GLN A 68 8.53 27.27 17.37
CA GLN A 68 8.72 28.67 17.75
C GLN A 68 10.22 28.94 17.81
N GLY A 69 10.77 29.53 16.76
CA GLY A 69 12.19 29.89 16.70
C GLY A 69 12.55 30.56 15.38
N ASN A 70 12.45 31.89 15.36
CA ASN A 70 12.88 32.75 14.26
C ASN A 70 14.37 32.57 13.95
N ILE A 71 14.76 31.66 13.05
CA ILE A 71 15.94 31.83 12.18
C ILE A 71 15.64 31.17 10.83
N HIS A 72 15.49 31.98 9.79
CA HIS A 72 15.43 31.51 8.41
C HIS A 72 16.84 31.12 7.94
N PRO A 73 17.03 29.89 7.41
CA PRO A 73 17.78 29.70 6.19
C PRO A 73 16.76 29.59 5.05
N ARG A 74 16.93 30.45 4.06
CA ARG A 74 16.15 30.53 2.83
C ARG A 74 16.30 29.20 2.07
N GLN A 75 15.44 28.23 2.37
CA GLN A 75 15.39 26.95 1.66
C GLN A 75 14.60 27.18 0.37
N PRO A 76 15.16 26.93 -0.83
CA PRO A 76 14.38 27.02 -2.05
C PRO A 76 13.26 25.99 -1.96
N ALA A 77 12.03 26.46 -2.15
CA ALA A 77 10.85 25.63 -2.24
C ALA A 77 11.11 24.52 -3.27
N VAL A 78 11.33 23.30 -2.78
CA VAL A 78 11.33 22.13 -3.65
C VAL A 78 9.87 21.83 -3.92
N THR A 79 9.29 22.60 -4.83
CA THR A 79 8.06 22.25 -5.52
C THR A 79 8.30 20.86 -6.09
N ARG A 80 7.77 19.82 -5.44
CA ARG A 80 7.71 18.48 -6.02
C ARG A 80 6.64 18.50 -7.11
N THR A 81 6.92 19.19 -8.21
CA THR A 81 6.37 18.78 -9.49
C THR A 81 6.86 17.34 -9.72
N PRO A 82 6.02 16.41 -10.17
CA PRO A 82 6.55 15.18 -10.75
C PRO A 82 7.51 15.62 -11.86
N PRO A 83 8.80 15.22 -11.86
CA PRO A 83 9.67 15.52 -12.98
C PRO A 83 9.14 14.74 -14.18
N THR A 84 8.34 15.41 -14.98
CA THR A 84 7.98 15.04 -16.36
C THR A 84 9.20 15.32 -17.22
N GLY A 85 10.29 14.60 -16.95
CA GLY A 85 11.56 14.74 -17.66
C GLY A 85 12.14 13.37 -17.98
N ASP A 86 12.93 13.30 -19.04
CA ASP A 86 13.57 12.08 -19.53
C ASP A 86 14.55 11.53 -18.48
N ALA A 87 14.13 10.56 -17.68
CA ALA A 87 14.96 9.90 -16.67
C ALA A 87 15.21 8.44 -17.06
N TYR A 88 16.39 7.93 -16.76
CA TYR A 88 16.69 6.50 -16.90
C TYR A 88 16.14 5.73 -15.72
N GLU A 89 15.58 4.55 -15.94
CA GLU A 89 15.10 3.67 -14.89
C GLU A 89 15.98 2.42 -14.82
N ILE A 90 16.57 2.17 -13.64
CA ILE A 90 17.35 0.96 -13.35
C ILE A 90 16.50 0.06 -12.46
N ILE A 91 16.20 -1.15 -12.94
CA ILE A 91 15.39 -2.13 -12.24
C ILE A 91 16.32 -3.21 -11.67
N TYR A 92 16.38 -3.34 -10.34
CA TYR A 92 17.20 -4.33 -9.64
C TYR A 92 16.42 -5.62 -9.36
N PRO A 93 17.13 -6.76 -9.19
CA PRO A 93 16.55 -7.95 -8.59
C PRO A 93 15.93 -7.61 -7.22
N GLY A 94 14.72 -8.09 -6.96
CA GLY A 94 13.94 -7.71 -5.76
C GLY A 94 12.99 -6.53 -5.96
N GLY A 95 12.93 -5.97 -7.18
CA GLY A 95 11.88 -5.01 -7.56
C GLY A 95 12.16 -3.57 -7.14
N VAL A 96 13.36 -3.27 -6.65
CA VAL A 96 13.79 -1.88 -6.41
C VAL A 96 14.00 -1.19 -7.76
N VAL A 97 13.35 -0.04 -7.95
CA VAL A 97 13.47 0.78 -9.16
C VAL A 97 14.12 2.10 -8.80
N LEU A 98 15.25 2.41 -9.45
CA LEU A 98 15.97 3.66 -9.29
C LEU A 98 15.76 4.55 -10.52
N ARG A 99 15.25 5.77 -10.32
CA ARG A 99 15.11 6.78 -11.38
C ARG A 99 16.31 7.72 -11.34
N VAL A 100 17.03 7.81 -12.45
CA VAL A 100 18.29 8.52 -12.59
C VAL A 100 18.11 9.69 -13.57
N PRO A 101 18.34 10.95 -13.15
CA PRO A 101 18.19 12.10 -14.03
C PRO A 101 19.13 12.08 -15.24
N PRO A 102 18.72 12.72 -16.35
CA PRO A 102 19.59 12.89 -17.51
C PRO A 102 20.73 13.85 -17.10
N GLY A 103 21.97 13.50 -17.44
CA GLY A 103 23.17 14.23 -17.00
C GLY A 103 23.82 13.66 -15.73
N THR A 104 23.33 12.54 -15.21
CA THR A 104 24.08 11.76 -14.22
C THR A 104 25.41 11.31 -14.80
N ASP A 105 26.49 11.49 -14.04
CA ASP A 105 27.83 11.09 -14.45
C ASP A 105 27.90 9.59 -14.80
N LEU A 106 28.61 9.27 -15.88
CA LEU A 106 28.66 7.90 -16.41
C LEU A 106 29.39 6.93 -15.47
N VAL A 107 30.33 7.42 -14.65
CA VAL A 107 31.00 6.58 -13.65
C VAL A 107 30.02 6.22 -12.55
N GLN A 108 29.24 7.19 -12.07
CA GLN A 108 28.18 6.94 -11.09
C GLN A 108 27.10 6.01 -11.64
N LEU A 109 26.65 6.23 -12.88
CA LEU A 109 25.67 5.37 -13.54
C LEU A 109 26.17 3.93 -13.65
N ARG A 110 27.44 3.75 -14.02
CA ARG A 110 28.09 2.44 -14.06
C ARG A 110 28.13 1.77 -12.68
N SER A 111 28.49 2.51 -11.63
CA SER A 111 28.50 1.98 -10.26
C SER A 111 27.11 1.50 -9.82
N LEU A 112 26.05 2.24 -10.18
CA LEU A 112 24.67 1.85 -9.90
C LEU A 112 24.31 0.55 -10.63
N ILE A 113 24.55 0.46 -11.94
CA ILE A 113 24.26 -0.75 -12.72
C ILE A 113 24.98 -1.99 -12.16
N LEU A 114 26.25 -1.83 -11.77
CA LEU A 114 27.09 -2.92 -11.27
C LEU A 114 26.80 -3.32 -9.81
N LEU A 115 25.96 -2.57 -9.09
CA LEU A 115 25.54 -2.92 -7.72
C LEU A 115 24.86 -4.31 -7.66
N THR A 116 24.29 -4.74 -8.79
CA THR A 116 23.70 -6.08 -8.98
C THR A 116 24.71 -7.24 -8.89
N GLY A 117 26.02 -6.97 -8.95
CA GLY A 117 27.08 -7.98 -9.02
C GLY A 117 27.72 -8.38 -7.70
N GLN A 118 27.39 -7.74 -6.57
CA GLN A 118 27.93 -8.07 -5.25
C GLN A 118 26.94 -8.97 -4.49
N GLY A 119 26.76 -10.19 -5.00
CA GLY A 119 26.08 -11.25 -4.25
C GLY A 119 26.95 -11.67 -3.07
N HIS A 120 26.52 -11.37 -1.85
CA HIS A 120 27.06 -11.94 -0.64
C HIS A 120 26.76 -13.45 -0.64
N VAL A 121 27.76 -14.27 -0.99
CA VAL A 121 27.80 -15.70 -0.65
C VAL A 121 28.34 -15.84 0.77
#